data_AF-A0A544TDG8-F1
#
_entry.id   AF-A0A544TDG8-F1
#
_cell.length_a   1.000
_cell.length_b   1.000
_cell.length_c   1.000
_cell.angle_alpha   90.00
_cell.angle_beta   90.00
_cell.angle_gamma   90.00
#
_symmetry.space_group_name_H-M   'P 1'
#
loop_
_entity.id
_entity.type
_entity.pdbx_description
1 polymer ?
#
loop_
_entity_poly.entity_id
_entity_poly.type
_entity_poly.pdbx_seq_one_letter_code
_entity_poly.pdbx_strand_id
1 'polypeptide(L)'
;MKKLGYFLLLVLLTFSFSNFASSEVKEASKIKKDTYATSEDILIKLIEPDINRIIKEKYGKEMIWQVDKVIKVGLIMDHTKKNSDYWYHMKLSVRPQSEEVGKADELDIVDIRIDVPNIYGRDRYKETNSKMKITLIEYFQVRQSQP
;
A
#
# COMPACT_ATOMS: atom_id res chain seq x y z
N MET A 1 -41.56 -40.54 -31.11
CA MET A 1 -40.58 -39.51 -31.54
C MET A 1 -40.39 -38.35 -30.55
N LYS A 2 -41.37 -38.03 -29.67
CA LYS A 2 -41.22 -36.93 -28.68
C LYS A 2 -40.10 -37.13 -27.64
N LYS A 3 -39.81 -38.38 -27.25
CA LYS A 3 -38.75 -38.73 -26.28
C LYS A 3 -37.32 -38.55 -26.82
N LEU A 4 -37.14 -38.57 -28.14
CA LEU A 4 -35.83 -38.37 -28.77
C LEU A 4 -35.41 -36.89 -28.75
N GLY A 5 -36.38 -35.97 -28.84
CA GLY A 5 -36.14 -34.52 -28.77
C GLY A 5 -35.63 -34.07 -27.39
N TYR A 6 -36.19 -34.63 -26.31
CA TYR A 6 -35.72 -34.32 -24.95
C TYR A 6 -34.30 -34.82 -24.68
N PHE A 7 -33.92 -35.97 -25.27
CA PHE A 7 -32.56 -36.49 -25.18
C PHE A 7 -31.56 -35.59 -25.90
N LEU A 8 -31.90 -35.10 -27.10
CA LEU A 8 -31.04 -34.20 -27.87
C LEU A 8 -30.84 -32.84 -27.17
N LEU A 9 -31.91 -32.32 -26.54
CA LEU A 9 -31.86 -31.07 -25.78
C LEU A 9 -30.96 -31.19 -24.54
N LEU A 10 -30.97 -32.35 -23.89
CA LEU A 10 -30.15 -32.60 -22.68
C LEU A 10 -28.66 -32.74 -23.02
N VAL A 11 -28.33 -33.29 -24.20
CA VAL A 11 -26.96 -33.38 -24.71
C VAL A 11 -26.42 -32.00 -25.10
N LEU A 12 -27.24 -31.10 -25.64
CA LEU A 12 -26.80 -29.73 -25.99
C LEU A 12 -26.49 -28.87 -24.76
N LEU A 13 -27.13 -29.12 -23.61
CA LEU A 13 -26.88 -28.38 -22.37
C LEU A 13 -25.54 -28.75 -21.70
N THR A 14 -25.02 -29.96 -21.90
CA THR A 14 -23.74 -30.39 -21.30
C THR A 14 -22.51 -29.96 -22.10
N PHE A 15 -22.68 -29.47 -23.34
CA PHE A 15 -21.60 -28.98 -24.18
C PHE A 15 -21.24 -27.49 -23.99
N SER A 16 -21.83 -26.83 -22.99
CA SER A 16 -21.35 -25.52 -22.52
C SER A 16 -20.05 -25.69 -21.72
N PHE A 17 -19.02 -26.24 -22.37
CA PHE A 17 -17.66 -26.17 -21.88
C PHE A 17 -17.30 -24.69 -21.86
N SER A 18 -17.23 -24.17 -20.64
CA SER A 18 -16.65 -22.88 -20.32
C SER A 18 -15.31 -22.77 -21.02
N ASN A 19 -15.26 -21.94 -22.07
CA ASN A 19 -14.02 -21.38 -22.58
C ASN A 19 -13.44 -20.54 -21.45
N PHE A 20 -12.75 -21.19 -20.52
CA PHE A 20 -11.86 -20.53 -19.59
C PHE A 20 -10.74 -19.97 -20.46
N ALA A 21 -10.90 -18.71 -20.85
CA ALA A 21 -9.83 -17.90 -21.38
C ALA A 21 -8.80 -17.72 -20.25
N SER A 22 -7.88 -18.67 -20.14
CA SER A 22 -6.67 -18.48 -19.37
C SER A 22 -5.77 -17.58 -20.20
N SER A 23 -5.75 -16.27 -19.89
CA SER A 23 -4.70 -15.42 -20.42
C SER A 23 -3.41 -15.77 -19.66
N GLU A 24 -2.64 -16.68 -20.23
CA GLU A 24 -1.27 -16.90 -19.78
C GLU A 24 -0.49 -15.60 -20.07
N VAL A 25 -0.25 -14.81 -19.02
CA VAL A 25 0.57 -13.59 -19.11
C VAL A 25 1.97 -14.07 -19.46
N LYS A 26 2.29 -14.08 -20.76
CA LYS A 26 3.65 -14.34 -21.24
C LYS A 26 4.61 -13.43 -20.48
N GLU A 27 5.64 -14.00 -19.86
CA GLU A 27 6.70 -13.26 -19.14
C GLU A 27 7.37 -12.15 -19.97
N ALA A 28 7.14 -12.13 -21.28
CA ALA A 28 7.57 -11.13 -22.26
C ALA A 28 7.05 -9.69 -22.01
N SER A 29 6.22 -9.43 -21.00
CA SER A 29 5.66 -8.10 -20.72
C SER A 29 6.34 -7.32 -19.58
N LYS A 30 7.49 -7.77 -19.07
CA LYS A 30 8.29 -6.97 -18.11
C LYS A 30 8.90 -5.78 -18.83
N ILE A 31 8.16 -4.67 -18.89
CA ILE A 31 8.66 -3.41 -19.45
C ILE A 31 9.56 -2.74 -18.41
N LYS A 32 10.87 -2.69 -18.66
CA LYS A 32 11.80 -1.87 -17.88
C LYS A 32 11.57 -0.41 -18.28
N LYS A 33 11.14 0.42 -17.33
CA LYS A 33 11.04 1.87 -17.51
C LYS A 33 12.06 2.53 -16.60
N ASP A 34 13.10 3.10 -17.20
CA ASP A 34 14.04 3.92 -16.44
C ASP A 34 13.33 5.22 -16.02
N THR A 35 13.37 5.53 -14.74
CA THR A 35 12.78 6.75 -14.16
C THR A 35 13.75 7.39 -13.20
N TYR A 36 13.72 8.72 -13.12
CA TYR A 36 14.40 9.44 -12.05
C TYR A 36 13.57 9.31 -10.77
N ALA A 37 14.23 9.03 -9.65
CA ALA A 37 13.63 8.94 -8.33
C ALA A 37 14.70 9.20 -7.25
N THR A 38 14.34 9.93 -6.19
CA THR A 38 15.18 10.08 -5.00
C THR A 38 15.03 8.89 -4.06
N SER A 39 15.87 8.82 -3.02
CA SER A 39 15.71 7.80 -1.97
C SER A 39 14.39 7.95 -1.22
N GLU A 40 13.92 9.18 -1.03
CA GLU A 40 12.61 9.48 -0.44
C GLU A 40 11.47 8.98 -1.33
N ASP A 41 11.55 9.21 -2.65
CA ASP A 41 10.53 8.72 -3.59
C ASP A 41 10.40 7.19 -3.51
N ILE A 42 11.54 6.49 -3.50
CA ILE A 42 11.57 5.03 -3.38
C ILE A 42 10.98 4.58 -2.04
N LEU A 43 11.35 5.23 -0.93
CA LEU A 43 10.82 4.90 0.39
C LEU A 43 9.30 5.10 0.45
N ILE A 44 8.80 6.24 -0.06
CA ILE A 44 7.37 6.53 -0.13
C ILE A 44 6.65 5.42 -0.90
N LYS A 45 7.18 4.99 -2.05
CA LYS A 45 6.60 3.88 -2.83
C LYS A 45 6.59 2.55 -2.08
N LEU A 46 7.59 2.28 -1.26
CA LEU A 46 7.63 1.05 -0.45
C LEU A 46 6.59 1.06 0.68
N ILE A 47 6.28 2.23 1.25
CA ILE A 47 5.32 2.36 2.37
C ILE A 47 3.91 2.73 1.91
N GLU A 48 3.71 3.11 0.65
CA GLU A 48 2.43 3.54 0.08
C GLU A 48 1.27 2.58 0.39
N PRO A 49 1.42 1.23 0.33
CA PRO A 49 0.34 0.32 0.70
C PRO A 49 -0.10 0.45 2.17
N ASP A 50 0.83 0.68 3.09
CA ASP A 50 0.51 0.88 4.50
C ASP A 50 -0.15 2.23 4.75
N ILE A 51 0.30 3.29 4.06
CA ILE A 51 -0.33 4.61 4.13
C ILE A 51 -1.74 4.57 3.54
N ASN A 52 -1.97 3.86 2.43
CA ASN A 52 -3.30 3.61 1.85
C ASN A 52 -4.23 3.00 2.89
N ARG A 53 -3.77 1.93 3.56
CA ARG A 53 -4.55 1.26 4.61
C ARG A 53 -4.87 2.21 5.77
N ILE A 54 -3.89 2.97 6.25
CA ILE A 54 -4.06 3.95 7.33
C ILE A 54 -5.11 5.00 6.96
N ILE A 55 -5.03 5.59 5.76
CA ILE A 55 -5.97 6.63 5.31
C ILE A 55 -7.37 6.03 5.15
N LYS A 56 -7.48 4.83 4.57
CA LYS A 56 -8.76 4.11 4.45
C LYS A 56 -9.41 3.85 5.81
N GLU A 57 -8.63 3.39 6.79
CA GLU A 57 -9.11 3.17 8.16
C GLU A 57 -9.61 4.48 8.80
N LYS A 58 -8.98 5.62 8.49
CA LYS A 58 -9.36 6.93 9.03
C LYS A 58 -10.61 7.52 8.39
N TYR A 59 -10.77 7.38 7.08
CA TYR A 59 -11.91 7.94 6.34
C TYR A 59 -13.09 6.96 6.19
N GLY A 60 -12.89 5.67 6.47
CA GLY A 60 -13.89 4.62 6.31
C GLY A 60 -14.14 4.21 4.85
N LYS A 61 -13.41 4.77 3.89
CA LYS A 61 -13.48 4.46 2.46
C LYS A 61 -12.11 4.61 1.79
N GLU A 62 -11.96 4.02 0.61
CA GLU A 62 -10.80 4.28 -0.24
C GLU A 62 -10.74 5.76 -0.60
N MET A 63 -9.56 6.36 -0.50
CA MET A 63 -9.33 7.78 -0.79
C MET A 63 -8.19 7.87 -1.81
N ILE A 64 -8.34 8.74 -2.80
CA ILE A 64 -7.18 9.19 -3.59
C ILE A 64 -6.42 10.19 -2.72
N TRP A 65 -5.11 10.05 -2.64
CA TRP A 65 -4.27 10.98 -1.90
C TRP A 65 -2.89 11.07 -2.54
N GLN A 66 -2.15 12.11 -2.16
CA GLN A 66 -0.76 12.31 -2.55
C GLN A 66 0.07 12.77 -1.37
N VAL A 67 1.37 12.48 -1.38
CA VAL A 67 2.31 13.11 -0.45
C VAL A 67 2.53 14.55 -0.90
N ASP A 68 2.22 15.50 -0.02
CA ASP A 68 2.54 16.90 -0.25
C ASP A 68 3.99 17.17 0.15
N LYS A 69 4.40 16.66 1.31
CA LYS A 69 5.75 16.87 1.83
C LYS A 69 6.18 15.79 2.82
N VAL A 70 7.45 15.39 2.75
CA VAL A 70 8.12 14.70 3.86
C VAL A 70 8.55 15.74 4.89
N ILE A 71 7.90 15.75 6.06
CA ILE A 71 8.17 16.73 7.12
C ILE A 71 9.46 16.37 7.87
N LYS A 72 9.62 15.08 8.21
CA LYS A 72 10.76 14.59 8.99
C LYS A 72 11.04 13.13 8.66
N VAL A 73 12.32 12.78 8.62
CA VAL A 73 12.82 11.41 8.73
C VAL A 73 13.94 11.42 9.76
N GLY A 74 13.90 10.49 10.72
CA GLY A 74 14.93 10.38 11.73
C GLY A 74 15.15 8.92 12.14
N LEU A 75 16.39 8.54 12.40
CA LEU A 75 16.71 7.28 13.04
C LEU A 75 16.57 7.44 14.55
N ILE A 76 15.80 6.55 15.17
CA ILE A 76 15.71 6.45 16.63
C ILE A 76 16.53 5.24 17.08
N MET A 77 17.36 5.46 18.11
CA MET A 77 18.16 4.44 18.77
C MET A 77 17.76 4.43 20.24
N ASP A 78 17.07 3.39 20.68
CA ASP A 78 16.62 3.24 22.06
C ASP A 78 17.50 2.24 22.80
N HIS A 79 18.28 2.76 23.74
CA HIS A 79 19.16 1.99 24.63
C HIS A 79 18.57 1.82 26.04
N THR A 80 17.31 2.17 26.26
CA THR A 80 16.67 2.04 27.58
C THR A 80 16.38 0.59 27.97
N LYS A 81 16.40 -0.34 27.01
CA LYS A 81 16.16 -1.77 27.20
C LYS A 81 17.45 -2.59 27.05
N LYS A 82 17.44 -3.83 27.59
CA LYS A 82 18.58 -4.77 27.56
C LYS A 82 19.13 -5.01 26.15
N ASN A 83 18.28 -4.99 25.13
CA ASN A 83 18.66 -5.00 23.73
C ASN A 83 18.34 -3.63 23.14
N SER A 84 19.30 -3.05 22.41
CA SER A 84 19.06 -1.79 21.69
C SER A 84 18.04 -2.01 20.58
N ASP A 85 17.05 -1.13 20.51
CA ASP A 85 16.02 -1.12 19.47
C ASP A 85 16.29 0.05 18.51
N TYR A 86 16.06 -0.19 17.21
CA TYR A 86 16.37 0.76 16.13
C TYR A 86 15.19 0.83 15.17
N TRP A 87 14.71 2.03 14.90
CA TRP A 87 13.65 2.24 13.90
C TRP A 87 13.77 3.61 13.25
N TYR A 88 13.20 3.77 12.05
CA TYR A 88 13.01 5.09 11.49
C TYR A 88 11.68 5.67 11.97
N HIS A 89 11.71 6.93 12.33
CA HIS A 89 10.56 7.78 12.60
C HIS A 89 10.35 8.69 11.39
N MET A 90 9.17 8.65 10.78
CA MET A 90 8.86 9.44 9.60
C MET A 90 7.53 10.16 9.77
N LYS A 91 7.53 11.46 9.46
CA LYS A 91 6.34 12.31 9.47
C LYS A 91 6.11 12.86 8.07
N LEU A 92 4.91 12.63 7.56
CA LEU A 92 4.47 12.96 6.21
C LEU A 92 3.29 13.93 6.28
N SER A 93 3.27 14.91 5.39
CA SER A 93 2.05 15.62 5.04
C SER A 93 1.47 14.96 3.80
N VAL A 94 0.21 14.54 3.90
CA VAL A 94 -0.56 13.94 2.80
C VAL A 94 -1.77 14.81 2.52
N ARG A 95 -2.24 14.78 1.28
CA ARG A 95 -3.44 15.48 0.85
C ARG A 95 -4.45 14.47 0.32
N PRO A 96 -5.40 14.01 1.15
CA PRO A 96 -6.55 13.25 0.69
C PRO A 96 -7.45 14.14 -0.18
N GLN A 97 -7.85 13.64 -1.34
CA GLN A 97 -8.76 14.32 -2.24
C GLN A 97 -10.21 14.06 -1.81
N SER A 98 -10.98 15.14 -1.67
CA SER A 98 -12.41 15.04 -1.41
C SER A 98 -13.17 14.84 -2.72
N GLU A 99 -14.10 13.87 -2.74
CA GLU A 99 -15.05 13.71 -3.84
C GLU A 99 -16.15 14.77 -3.82
N GLU A 100 -16.32 15.48 -2.69
CA GLU A 100 -17.32 16.55 -2.56
C GLU A 100 -16.84 17.81 -3.28
N VAL A 101 -17.59 18.20 -4.32
CA VAL A 101 -17.36 19.41 -5.10
C VAL A 101 -17.40 20.64 -4.18
N GLY A 102 -16.27 21.37 -4.12
CA GLY A 102 -16.16 22.62 -3.37
C GLY A 102 -15.59 22.50 -1.95
N LYS A 103 -15.29 21.29 -1.46
CA LYS A 103 -14.42 21.14 -0.28
C LYS A 103 -12.97 21.32 -0.71
N ALA A 104 -12.25 22.20 -0.03
CA ALA A 104 -10.81 22.32 -0.22
C ALA A 104 -10.15 20.99 0.18
N ASP A 105 -9.16 20.57 -0.60
CA ASP A 105 -8.34 19.42 -0.22
C ASP A 105 -7.68 19.69 1.14
N GLU A 106 -7.91 18.78 2.08
CA GLU A 106 -7.38 18.92 3.44
C GLU A 106 -5.94 18.39 3.49
N LEU A 107 -5.12 19.02 4.34
CA LEU A 107 -3.79 18.53 4.64
C LEU A 107 -3.88 17.68 5.90
N ASP A 108 -3.42 16.44 5.79
CA ASP A 108 -3.31 15.53 6.92
C ASP A 108 -1.84 15.26 7.21
N ILE A 109 -1.56 14.90 8.46
CA ILE A 109 -0.23 14.50 8.90
C ILE A 109 -0.26 13.04 9.34
N VAL A 110 0.59 12.24 8.72
CA VAL A 110 0.80 10.83 9.05
C VAL A 110 2.15 10.68 9.73
N ASP A 111 2.12 10.22 10.97
CA ASP A 111 3.31 9.96 11.79
C ASP A 111 3.49 8.44 11.96
N ILE A 112 4.60 7.90 11.47
CA ILE A 112 4.84 6.45 11.41
C ILE A 112 6.21 6.04 11.95
N ARG A 113 6.22 4.82 12.49
CA ARG A 113 7.41 4.03 12.81
C ARG A 113 7.64 3.01 11.70
N ILE A 114 8.87 2.97 11.18
CA ILE A 114 9.34 2.03 10.17
C ILE A 114 10.38 1.13 10.81
N ASP A 115 10.00 -0.12 11.04
CA ASP A 115 10.87 -1.17 11.55
C ASP A 115 11.52 -1.89 10.37
N VAL A 116 12.83 -1.70 10.21
CA VAL A 116 13.66 -2.41 9.23
C VAL A 116 14.51 -3.43 9.98
N PRO A 117 14.22 -4.73 9.85
CA PRO A 117 14.98 -5.75 10.55
C PRO A 117 16.46 -5.74 10.17
N ASN A 118 17.33 -6.07 11.13
CA ASN A 118 18.77 -6.23 10.94
C ASN A 118 19.55 -5.01 10.44
N ILE A 119 18.97 -3.80 10.49
CA ILE A 119 19.58 -2.59 9.92
C ILE A 119 20.97 -2.24 10.52
N TYR A 120 21.21 -2.52 11.81
CA TYR A 120 22.48 -2.26 12.50
C TYR A 120 23.11 -3.50 13.15
N GLY A 121 22.62 -4.70 12.83
CA GLY A 121 23.18 -5.95 13.35
C GLY A 121 24.45 -6.38 12.61
N ARG A 122 25.26 -7.24 13.25
CA ARG A 122 26.37 -7.94 12.56
C ARG A 122 25.89 -8.75 11.35
N ASP A 123 24.62 -9.11 11.36
CA ASP A 123 23.95 -9.90 10.33
C ASP A 123 23.23 -9.04 9.28
N ARG A 124 23.52 -7.73 9.17
CA ARG A 124 22.83 -6.82 8.23
C ARG A 124 22.90 -7.21 6.75
N TYR A 125 23.86 -8.07 6.39
CA TYR A 125 24.04 -8.60 5.04
C TYR A 125 23.58 -10.04 4.88
N LYS A 126 23.16 -10.70 5.97
CA LYS A 126 22.63 -12.05 5.88
C LYS A 126 21.22 -11.96 5.34
N GLU A 127 20.89 -12.87 4.45
CA GLU A 127 19.53 -13.01 3.95
C GLU A 127 18.63 -13.41 5.12
N THR A 128 17.70 -12.53 5.47
CA THR A 128 16.75 -12.76 6.55
C THR A 128 15.33 -12.65 5.99
N ASN A 129 14.44 -13.58 6.40
CA ASN A 129 13.02 -13.60 6.02
C ASN A 129 12.19 -12.47 6.66
N SER A 130 12.80 -11.32 6.88
CA SER A 130 12.32 -10.30 7.78
C SER A 130 11.73 -9.14 6.98
N LYS A 131 10.41 -9.06 6.98
CA LYS A 131 9.67 -8.00 6.29
C LYS A 131 9.76 -6.68 7.05
N MET A 132 9.89 -5.57 6.31
CA MET A 132 9.69 -4.23 6.86
C MET A 132 8.28 -4.12 7.46
N LYS A 133 8.16 -3.49 8.63
CA LYS A 133 6.87 -3.26 9.29
C LYS A 133 6.64 -1.76 9.48
N ILE A 134 5.46 -1.30 9.08
CA ILE A 134 5.01 0.09 9.28
C ILE A 134 3.97 0.11 10.38
N THR A 135 4.19 0.96 11.38
CA THR A 135 3.27 1.16 12.50
C THR A 135 2.86 2.63 12.54
N LEU A 136 1.54 2.90 12.51
CA LEU A 136 1.01 4.24 12.74
C LEU A 136 1.31 4.65 14.19
N ILE A 137 2.01 5.76 14.37
CA ILE A 137 2.16 6.42 15.67
C ILE A 137 0.96 7.33 15.88
N GLU A 138 0.69 8.20 14.91
CA GLU A 138 -0.36 9.21 15.03
C GLU A 138 -0.88 9.69 13.68
N TYR A 139 -2.13 10.13 13.65
CA TYR A 139 -2.78 10.69 12.49
C TYR A 139 -3.50 11.97 12.87
N PHE A 140 -3.14 13.08 12.22
CA PHE A 140 -3.74 14.38 12.47
C PHE A 140 -4.46 14.89 11.23
N GLN A 141 -5.75 15.22 11.39
CA GLN A 141 -6.52 15.93 10.36
C GLN A 141 -6.40 17.42 10.59
N VAL A 142 -5.78 18.16 9.66
CA VAL A 142 -5.70 19.62 9.77
C VAL A 142 -6.97 20.21 9.15
N ARG A 143 -8.08 20.11 9.88
CA ARG A 143 -9.32 20.81 9.50
C ARG A 143 -9.12 22.30 9.77
N GLN A 144 -9.37 23.13 8.76
CA GLN A 144 -9.62 24.55 9.03
C GLN A 144 -10.92 24.64 9.82
N SER A 145 -10.83 24.96 11.11
CA SER A 145 -11.98 25.43 11.87
C SER A 145 -12.51 26.66 11.14
N GLN A 146 -13.67 26.52 10.48
CA GLN A 146 -14.39 27.69 9.98
C GLN A 146 -14.67 28.61 11.18
N PRO A 147 -14.39 29.93 11.07
CA PRO A 147 -14.80 30.90 12.08
C PRO A 147 -16.32 31.00 12.20
#